data_AF-U5SBX0-F1
#
_entry.id   AF-U5SBX0-F1
#
_cell.length_a   1.000
_cell.length_b   1.000
_cell.length_c   1.000
_cell.angle_alpha   90.00
_cell.angle_beta   90.00
_cell.angle_gamma   90.00
#
_symmetry.space_group_name_H-M   'P 1'
#
loop_
_entity.id
_entity.type
_entity.pdbx_description
1 polymer ?
#
loop_
_entity_poly.entity_id
_entity_poly.type
_entity_poly.pdbx_seq_one_letter_code
_entity_poly.pdbx_strand_id
1 'polypeptide(L)'
;MKQKFTPIRVFMIVIVLCVLLELIMYKEISFYHTTNITFYGASFFLIIGLFGASLSSGFFDFFHFSMRKAAFNIRKGRHSDDEFHVKPLSKVVGNGFSFYLKVGSGLLLVCILTLIAFYLFER
;
A
#
# COMPACT_ATOMS: atom_id res chain seq x y z
N MET A 1 1.56 -26.07 -12.94
CA MET A 1 2.20 -24.79 -13.33
C MET A 1 1.92 -23.74 -12.26
N LYS A 2 2.92 -23.28 -11.49
CA LYS A 2 2.73 -22.19 -10.49
C LYS A 2 2.59 -20.87 -11.25
N GLN A 3 1.38 -20.33 -11.36
CA GLN A 3 1.16 -19.01 -11.94
C GLN A 3 1.93 -17.97 -11.12
N LYS A 4 2.91 -17.31 -11.73
CA LYS A 4 3.59 -16.17 -11.10
C LYS A 4 2.60 -15.00 -11.05
N PHE A 5 2.28 -14.53 -9.85
CA PHE A 5 1.51 -13.30 -9.63
C PHE A 5 2.39 -12.11 -10.03
N THR A 6 2.21 -11.64 -11.27
CA THR A 6 2.84 -10.40 -11.73
C THR A 6 1.93 -9.20 -11.39
N PRO A 7 2.49 -8.03 -11.06
CA PRO A 7 1.70 -6.84 -10.76
C PRO A 7 0.67 -6.51 -11.85
N ILE A 8 1.05 -6.68 -13.12
CA ILE A 8 0.20 -6.44 -14.29
C ILE A 8 -1.02 -7.37 -14.30
N ARG A 9 -0.84 -8.66 -13.97
CA ARG A 9 -1.97 -9.61 -13.94
C ARG A 9 -2.97 -9.24 -12.85
N VAL A 10 -2.48 -8.90 -11.66
CA VAL A 10 -3.35 -8.48 -10.56
C VAL A 10 -4.06 -7.16 -10.90
N PHE A 11 -3.34 -6.20 -11.48
CA PHE A 11 -3.93 -4.96 -11.97
C PHE A 11 -5.08 -5.22 -12.97
N MET A 12 -4.87 -6.08 -13.96
CA MET A 12 -5.92 -6.42 -14.94
C MET A 12 -7.13 -7.10 -14.28
N ILE A 13 -6.89 -8.03 -13.34
CA ILE A 13 -7.97 -8.69 -12.61
C ILE A 13 -8.78 -7.68 -11.79
N VAL A 14 -8.11 -6.74 -11.12
CA VAL A 14 -8.79 -5.72 -10.30
C VAL A 14 -9.60 -4.78 -11.17
N ILE A 15 -9.10 -4.35 -12.33
CA ILE A 15 -9.89 -3.53 -13.26
C ILE A 15 -11.15 -4.25 -13.72
N VAL A 16 -11.02 -5.52 -14.15
CA VAL A 16 -12.18 -6.32 -14.57
C VAL A 16 -13.19 -6.43 -13.43
N LEU A 17 -12.70 -6.65 -12.20
CA LEU A 17 -13.57 -6.70 -11.02
C LEU A 17 -14.27 -5.35 -10.77
N CYS A 18 -13.57 -4.22 -10.91
CA CYS A 18 -14.14 -2.89 -10.76
C CYS A 18 -15.27 -2.64 -11.77
N VAL A 19 -15.07 -2.99 -13.05
CA VAL A 19 -16.09 -2.83 -14.10
C VAL A 19 -17.29 -3.75 -13.85
N LEU A 20 -17.06 -5.00 -13.42
CA LEU A 20 -18.14 -5.91 -13.06
C LEU A 20 -18.95 -5.39 -11.86
N LEU A 21 -18.27 -4.86 -10.83
CA LEU A 21 -18.93 -4.23 -9.68
C LEU A 21 -19.75 -3.02 -10.09
N GLU A 22 -19.22 -2.19 -10.98
CA GLU A 22 -19.94 -1.03 -11.54
C GLU A 22 -21.24 -1.46 -12.21
N LEU A 23 -21.16 -2.46 -13.09
CA LEU A 23 -22.32 -2.97 -13.83
C LEU A 23 -23.37 -3.58 -12.90
N ILE A 24 -22.95 -4.27 -11.84
CA ILE A 24 -23.87 -4.89 -10.86
C ILE A 24 -24.55 -3.81 -9.99
N MET A 25 -23.79 -2.82 -9.52
CA MET A 25 -24.29 -1.83 -8.56
C MET A 25 -25.10 -0.72 -9.22
N TYR A 26 -24.59 -0.17 -10.32
CA TYR A 26 -25.14 1.04 -10.93
C TYR A 26 -25.94 0.75 -12.21
N LYS A 27 -25.78 -0.44 -12.82
CA LYS A 27 -26.42 -0.86 -14.08
C LYS A 27 -26.12 0.03 -15.30
N GLU A 28 -25.31 1.06 -15.11
CA GLU A 28 -24.85 2.01 -16.10
C GLU A 28 -23.35 2.19 -15.91
N ILE A 29 -22.65 2.46 -17.01
CA ILE A 29 -21.22 2.76 -16.99
C ILE A 29 -21.11 4.27 -17.12
N SER A 30 -20.56 4.92 -16.10
CA SER A 30 -20.31 6.37 -16.08
C SER A 30 -18.92 6.64 -15.53
N PHE A 31 -18.25 7.65 -16.07
CA PHE A 31 -16.90 7.99 -15.63
C PHE A 31 -16.85 8.33 -14.13
N TYR A 32 -17.95 8.84 -13.57
CA TYR A 32 -18.08 9.08 -12.13
C TYR A 32 -18.06 7.79 -11.30
N HIS A 33 -18.82 6.78 -11.71
CA HIS A 33 -18.89 5.50 -11.00
C HIS A 33 -17.59 4.70 -11.15
N THR A 34 -17.03 4.67 -12.36
CA THR A 34 -15.74 4.02 -12.62
C THR A 34 -14.64 4.62 -11.74
N THR A 35 -14.57 5.95 -11.63
CA THR A 35 -13.59 6.65 -10.79
C THR A 35 -13.71 6.23 -9.32
N ASN A 36 -14.92 6.25 -8.76
CA ASN A 36 -15.13 5.92 -7.36
C ASN A 36 -14.76 4.46 -7.05
N ILE A 37 -15.20 3.51 -7.87
CA ILE A 37 -14.93 2.08 -7.63
C ILE A 37 -13.44 1.78 -7.80
N THR A 38 -12.79 2.31 -8.84
CA THR A 38 -11.34 2.13 -9.02
C THR A 38 -10.54 2.81 -7.92
N PHE A 39 -11.01 3.94 -7.37
CA PHE A 39 -10.37 4.60 -6.23
C PHE A 39 -10.38 3.73 -4.97
N TYR A 40 -11.48 3.03 -4.66
CA TYR A 40 -11.53 2.10 -3.54
C TYR A 40 -10.52 0.95 -3.72
N GLY A 41 -10.44 0.40 -4.93
CA GLY A 41 -9.44 -0.60 -5.29
C GLY A 41 -8.01 -0.08 -5.12
N ALA A 42 -7.70 1.09 -5.69
CA ALA A 42 -6.40 1.74 -5.57
C ALA A 42 -6.02 1.99 -4.11
N SER A 43 -6.96 2.52 -3.31
CA SER A 43 -6.77 2.84 -1.89
C SER A 43 -6.35 1.61 -1.10
N PHE A 44 -7.00 0.47 -1.30
CA PHE A 44 -6.65 -0.77 -0.61
C PHE A 44 -5.19 -1.18 -0.85
N PHE A 45 -4.75 -1.20 -2.11
CA PHE A 45 -3.37 -1.56 -2.46
C PHE A 45 -2.36 -0.51 -1.99
N LEU A 46 -2.69 0.78 -2.10
CA LEU A 46 -1.82 1.88 -1.68
C LEU A 46 -1.64 1.92 -0.17
N ILE A 47 -2.69 1.70 0.62
CA ILE A 47 -2.58 1.63 2.09
C ILE A 47 -1.58 0.55 2.48
N ILE A 48 -1.72 -0.67 1.94
CA ILE A 48 -0.81 -1.78 2.23
C ILE A 48 0.61 -1.47 1.73
N GLY A 49 0.73 -0.95 0.51
CA GLY A 49 2.02 -0.64 -0.11
C GLY A 49 2.78 0.47 0.61
N LEU A 50 2.10 1.55 0.98
CA LEU A 50 2.69 2.68 1.71
C LEU A 50 3.00 2.30 3.15
N PHE A 51 2.15 1.52 3.80
CA PHE A 51 2.43 1.00 5.14
C PHE A 51 3.68 0.12 5.13
N GLY A 52 3.78 -0.81 4.18
CA GLY A 52 4.96 -1.63 3.99
C GLY A 52 6.22 -0.81 3.65
N ALA A 53 6.09 0.23 2.83
CA ALA A 53 7.19 1.15 2.54
C ALA A 53 7.66 1.91 3.78
N SER A 54 6.73 2.37 4.62
CA SER A 54 7.03 3.03 5.90
C SER A 54 7.73 2.10 6.89
N LEU A 55 7.34 0.82 6.92
CA LEU A 55 8.04 -0.20 7.71
C LEU A 55 9.45 -0.47 7.18
N SER A 56 9.64 -0.48 5.85
CA SER A 56 10.94 -0.72 5.21
C SER A 56 11.88 0.49 5.26
N SER A 57 11.38 1.72 5.45
CA SER A 57 12.20 2.95 5.43
C SER A 57 13.11 3.13 6.66
N GLY A 58 12.94 2.30 7.69
CA GLY A 58 13.68 2.42 8.95
C GLY A 58 13.03 3.36 9.97
N PHE A 59 11.88 3.96 9.65
CA PHE A 59 11.10 4.74 10.63
C PHE A 59 10.76 3.90 11.87
N PHE A 60 10.30 2.66 11.67
CA PHE A 60 10.01 1.73 12.75
C PHE A 60 11.26 1.19 13.44
N ASP A 61 12.42 1.19 12.78
CA ASP A 61 13.68 0.83 13.45
C ASP A 61 14.07 1.87 14.48
N PHE A 62 13.93 3.15 14.13
CA PHE A 62 14.17 4.26 15.06
C PHE A 62 13.20 4.21 16.24
N PHE A 63 11.91 3.96 15.97
CA PHE A 63 10.90 3.83 17.02
C PHE A 63 11.20 2.65 17.95
N HIS A 64 11.49 1.48 17.38
CA HIS A 64 11.82 0.27 18.13
C HIS A 64 13.10 0.44 18.96
N PHE A 65 14.14 1.05 18.38
CA PHE A 65 15.36 1.39 19.09
C PHE A 65 15.10 2.36 20.25
N SER A 66 14.35 3.43 20.01
CA SER A 66 14.02 4.44 21.02
C SER A 66 13.22 3.86 22.18
N MET A 67 12.20 3.04 21.89
CA MET A 67 11.42 2.35 22.90
C MET A 67 12.25 1.38 23.73
N ARG A 68 13.08 0.55 23.08
CA ARG A 68 13.89 -0.44 23.78
C ARG A 68 14.97 0.25 24.62
N LYS A 69 15.55 1.36 24.14
CA LYS A 69 16.47 2.22 24.90
C LYS A 69 15.81 2.86 26.12
N ALA A 70 14.58 3.37 25.98
CA ALA A 70 13.81 3.92 27.09
C ALA A 70 13.50 2.84 28.14
N ALA A 71 13.01 1.67 27.71
CA ALA A 71 12.72 0.54 28.60
C ALA A 71 13.97 0.01 29.31
N PHE A 72 15.11 -0.04 28.61
CA PHE A 72 16.39 -0.46 29.19
C PHE A 72 16.90 0.52 30.25
N ASN A 73 16.83 1.83 29.97
CA ASN A 73 17.21 2.87 30.92
C ASN A 73 16.35 2.84 32.20
N ILE A 74 15.06 2.49 32.08
CA ILE A 74 14.16 2.32 33.23
C ILE A 74 14.52 1.08 34.06
N ARG A 75 14.98 -0.01 33.41
CA ARG A 75 15.15 -1.32 34.06
C ARG A 75 16.55 -1.59 34.62
N LYS A 76 17.62 -1.05 34.02
CA LYS A 76 19.03 -1.32 34.41
C LYS A 76 19.80 -0.11 34.94
N GLY A 77 19.24 1.10 34.89
CA GLY A 77 19.97 2.33 35.20
C GLY A 77 20.96 2.71 34.09
N ARG A 78 21.29 4.00 33.99
CA ARG A 78 22.04 4.63 32.87
C ARG A 78 23.46 4.08 32.58
N HIS A 79 23.96 3.06 33.28
CA HIS A 79 25.37 2.67 33.33
C HIS A 79 25.69 1.20 32.97
N SER A 80 24.81 0.48 32.29
CA SER A 80 25.14 -0.87 31.81
C SER A 80 25.64 -0.84 30.35
N ASP A 81 26.93 -1.12 30.15
CA ASP A 81 27.65 -1.25 28.87
C ASP A 81 27.30 -2.53 28.06
N ASP A 82 26.10 -3.10 28.26
CA ASP A 82 25.69 -4.28 27.50
C ASP A 82 25.42 -3.92 26.04
N GLU A 83 26.15 -4.55 25.11
CA GLU A 83 25.99 -4.35 23.66
C GLU A 83 24.54 -4.57 23.23
N PHE A 84 23.88 -3.46 22.89
CA PHE A 84 22.47 -3.43 22.58
C PHE A 84 22.20 -3.84 21.13
N HIS A 85 22.32 -5.14 20.84
CA HIS A 85 22.00 -5.65 19.50
C HIS A 85 20.47 -5.72 19.29
N VAL A 86 19.95 -4.76 18.53
CA VAL A 86 18.58 -4.76 17.99
C VAL A 86 18.66 -5.12 16.52
N LYS A 87 18.00 -6.21 16.10
CA LYS A 87 17.84 -6.50 14.67
C LYS A 87 16.85 -5.48 14.09
N PRO A 88 17.20 -4.75 13.01
CA PRO A 88 16.29 -3.78 12.40
C PRO A 88 15.08 -4.49 11.77
N LEU A 89 13.88 -4.00 12.07
CA LEU A 89 12.62 -4.41 11.47
C LEU A 89 12.60 -4.16 9.96
N SER A 90 13.25 -3.08 9.49
CA SER A 90 13.35 -2.78 8.05
C SER A 90 13.95 -3.94 7.25
N LYS A 91 14.92 -4.67 7.81
CA LYS A 91 15.55 -5.83 7.17
C LYS A 91 14.66 -7.07 7.13
N VAL A 92 13.60 -7.12 7.95
CA VAL A 92 12.67 -8.26 8.02
C VAL A 92 11.52 -8.11 7.02
N VAL A 93 11.09 -6.88 6.76
CA VAL A 93 9.91 -6.58 5.92
C VAL A 93 10.17 -6.83 4.43
N GLY A 94 11.41 -6.65 3.97
CA GLY A 94 11.79 -6.88 2.57
C GLY A 94 11.06 -5.98 1.56
N ASN A 95 11.10 -6.35 0.27
CA ASN A 95 10.58 -5.53 -0.84
C ASN A 95 9.16 -5.90 -1.31
N GLY A 96 8.41 -6.68 -0.51
CA GLY A 96 7.06 -7.12 -0.87
C GLY A 96 6.09 -5.95 -1.11
N PHE A 97 6.28 -4.83 -0.41
CA PHE A 97 5.48 -3.61 -0.55
C PHE A 97 5.53 -3.00 -1.96
N SER A 98 6.62 -3.19 -2.71
CA SER A 98 6.77 -2.67 -4.08
C SER A 98 5.72 -3.26 -5.02
N PHE A 99 5.30 -4.51 -4.79
CA PHE A 99 4.23 -5.13 -5.54
C PHE A 99 2.91 -4.36 -5.38
N TYR A 100 2.51 -4.11 -4.13
CA TYR A 100 1.27 -3.41 -3.81
C TYR A 100 1.31 -1.96 -4.29
N LEU A 101 2.45 -1.28 -4.16
CA LEU A 101 2.63 0.08 -4.69
C LEU A 101 2.47 0.15 -6.21
N LYS A 102 3.05 -0.80 -6.96
CA LYS A 102 2.92 -0.83 -8.43
C LYS A 102 1.48 -1.03 -8.88
N VAL A 103 0.75 -1.95 -8.24
CA VAL A 103 -0.67 -2.18 -8.54
C VAL A 103 -1.52 -0.98 -8.14
N GLY A 104 -1.34 -0.46 -6.93
CA GLY A 104 -2.10 0.66 -6.40
C GLY A 104 -1.88 1.96 -7.18
N SER A 105 -0.64 2.27 -7.54
CA SER A 105 -0.33 3.44 -8.38
C SER A 105 -0.88 3.33 -9.80
N GLY A 106 -0.86 2.13 -10.39
CA GLY A 106 -1.50 1.88 -11.67
C GLY A 106 -3.01 2.12 -11.62
N LEU A 107 -3.69 1.62 -10.58
CA LEU A 107 -5.12 1.85 -10.38
C LEU A 107 -5.43 3.33 -10.12
N LEU A 108 -4.57 4.03 -9.37
CA LEU A 108 -4.71 5.46 -9.11
C LEU A 108 -4.59 6.28 -10.42
N LEU A 109 -3.68 5.91 -11.32
CA LEU A 109 -3.58 6.55 -12.63
C LEU A 109 -4.88 6.38 -13.43
N VAL A 110 -5.46 5.18 -13.43
CA VAL A 110 -6.77 4.95 -14.08
C VAL A 110 -7.85 5.81 -13.46
N CYS A 111 -7.93 5.87 -12.12
CA CYS A 111 -8.87 6.73 -11.40
C CYS A 111 -8.73 8.21 -11.77
N ILE A 112 -7.50 8.73 -11.88
CA ILE A 112 -7.26 10.12 -12.27
C ILE A 112 -7.68 10.34 -13.73
N LEU A 113 -7.35 9.41 -14.63
CA LEU A 113 -7.73 9.50 -16.04
C LEU A 113 -9.25 9.48 -16.23
N THR A 114 -9.98 8.60 -15.52
CA THR A 114 -11.44 8.55 -15.58
C THR A 114 -12.07 9.79 -14.97
N LEU A 115 -11.49 10.34 -13.90
CA LEU A 115 -11.97 11.59 -13.31
C LEU A 115 -11.79 12.77 -14.27
N ILE A 116 -10.66 12.84 -14.98
CA ILE A 116 -10.43 13.84 -16.01
C ILE A 116 -11.42 13.66 -17.16
N ALA A 117 -11.64 12.42 -17.61
CA ALA A 117 -12.62 12.12 -18.65
C ALA A 117 -14.05 12.55 -18.26
N PHE A 118 -14.44 12.30 -17.01
CA PHE A 118 -15.72 12.78 -16.46
C PHE A 118 -15.88 14.29 -16.63
N TYR A 119 -14.86 15.07 -16.24
CA TYR A 119 -14.90 16.53 -16.34
C TYR A 119 -14.81 17.09 -17.76
N LEU A 120 -14.33 16.31 -18.72
CA LEU A 120 -14.18 16.75 -20.13
C LEU A 120 -15.37 16.36 -21.01
N PHE A 121 -16.00 15.21 -20.73
CA PHE A 121 -17.01 14.62 -21.63
C PHE A 121 -18.40 14.53 -21.04
N GLU A 122 -18.55 14.45 -19.71
CA GLU A 122 -19.82 14.11 -19.06
C GLU A 122 -20.39 15.27 -18.22
N ARG A 123 -19.61 16.32 -17.99
CA ARG A 123 -19.99 17.54 -17.28
C ARG A 123 -19.90 18.75 -18.22
#